data_AF-A0A8R1ICC5-F1
#
_entry.id   AF-A0A8R1ICC5-F1
#
_cell.length_a   1.000
_cell.length_b   1.000
_cell.length_c   1.000
_cell.angle_alpha   90.00
_cell.angle_beta   90.00
_cell.angle_gamma   90.00
#
_symmetry.space_group_name_H-M   'P 1'
#
loop_
_entity.id
_entity.type
_entity.pdbx_description
1 polymer ?
#
loop_
_entity_poly.entity_id
_entity_poly.type
_entity_poly.pdbx_seq_one_letter_code
_entity_poly.pdbx_strand_id
1 'polypeptide(L)'
;MRHSMVEMVLATDISRHFEYLAKFNKMHVTDVAEEQRDTNSLTICDMLVKCADISNPAREWTLCQRWAHRIVVEYFEQTREEKEKGLPVTMEVFDRNTCNVPITQCGFIDMFAREAFATFTEFAKLGELSGQLESNYEKWKQMTSQWTPSHNTNLVL
;
A
#
# COMPACT_ATOMS: atom_id res chain seq x y z
N MET A 1 1.04 -19.13 -18.92
CA MET A 1 0.04 -18.04 -18.92
C MET A 1 -0.94 -18.14 -17.74
N ARG A 2 -1.85 -19.14 -17.67
CA ARG A 2 -2.79 -19.27 -16.54
C ARG A 2 -2.12 -19.29 -15.16
N HIS A 3 -1.07 -20.10 -15.00
CA HIS A 3 -0.35 -20.21 -13.74
C HIS A 3 0.22 -18.86 -13.27
N SER A 4 0.96 -18.16 -14.13
CA SER A 4 1.52 -16.83 -13.84
C SER A 4 0.45 -15.80 -13.45
N MET A 5 -0.73 -15.83 -14.08
CA MET A 5 -1.85 -14.95 -13.70
C MET A 5 -2.36 -15.24 -12.29
N VAL A 6 -2.48 -16.52 -11.93
CA VAL A 6 -2.89 -16.91 -10.58
C VAL A 6 -1.87 -16.43 -9.55
N GLU A 7 -0.58 -16.62 -9.81
CA GLU A 7 0.49 -16.17 -8.91
C GLU A 7 0.49 -14.64 -8.71
N MET A 8 0.31 -13.87 -9.79
CA MET A 8 0.23 -12.39 -9.69
C MET A 8 -1.01 -11.92 -8.89
N VAL A 9 -2.15 -12.62 -9.00
CA VAL A 9 -3.33 -12.31 -8.17
C VAL A 9 -3.06 -12.66 -6.71
N LEU A 10 -2.44 -13.81 -6.43
CA LEU A 10 -2.03 -14.16 -5.06
C LEU A 10 -1.00 -13.17 -4.49
N ALA A 11 -0.19 -12.56 -5.35
CA ALA A 11 0.77 -11.54 -4.96
C ALA A 11 0.12 -10.23 -4.50
N THR A 12 -1.16 -9.95 -4.78
CA THR A 12 -1.81 -8.74 -4.24
C THR A 12 -2.15 -8.86 -2.76
N ASP A 13 -2.25 -10.08 -2.22
CA ASP A 13 -2.53 -10.31 -0.79
C ASP A 13 -1.46 -9.64 0.09
N ILE A 14 -1.89 -8.70 0.94
CA ILE A 14 -1.00 -7.94 1.82
C ILE A 14 -0.41 -8.80 2.94
N SER A 15 -1.06 -9.91 3.31
CA SER A 15 -0.55 -10.83 4.34
C SER A 15 0.77 -11.50 3.93
N ARG A 16 0.99 -11.63 2.61
CA ARG A 16 2.22 -12.19 2.02
C ARG A 16 3.21 -11.12 1.58
N HIS A 17 2.98 -9.84 1.90
CA HIS A 17 3.80 -8.72 1.43
C HIS A 17 5.30 -8.92 1.66
N PHE A 18 5.69 -9.23 2.90
CA PHE A 18 7.10 -9.40 3.25
C PHE A 18 7.74 -10.64 2.61
N GLU A 19 6.95 -11.67 2.29
CA GLU A 19 7.42 -12.86 1.57
C GLU A 19 7.87 -12.48 0.14
N TYR A 20 7.00 -11.77 -0.60
CA TYR A 20 7.30 -11.33 -1.96
C TYR A 20 8.45 -10.31 -2.00
N LEU A 21 8.48 -9.36 -1.06
CA LEU A 21 9.55 -8.38 -0.96
C LEU A 21 10.90 -9.05 -0.67
N ALA A 22 10.96 -9.99 0.27
CA ALA A 22 12.17 -10.74 0.57
C ALA A 22 12.63 -11.60 -0.63
N LYS A 23 11.69 -12.20 -1.37
CA LYS A 23 11.98 -12.97 -2.59
C LYS A 23 12.60 -12.07 -3.66
N PHE A 24 12.05 -10.88 -3.87
CA PHE A 24 12.57 -9.90 -4.83
C PHE A 24 13.95 -9.38 -4.42
N ASN A 25 14.17 -9.05 -3.15
CA ASN A 25 15.48 -8.59 -2.64
C ASN A 25 16.59 -9.64 -2.79
N LYS A 26 16.24 -10.94 -2.79
CA LYS A 26 17.20 -12.04 -3.02
C LYS A 26 17.43 -12.35 -4.51
N MET A 27 16.69 -11.70 -5.41
CA MET A 27 16.80 -11.96 -6.83
C MET A 27 18.11 -11.39 -7.38
N HIS A 28 18.94 -12.26 -7.95
CA HIS A 28 20.10 -11.83 -8.74
C HIS A 28 19.68 -11.66 -10.20
N VAL A 29 19.99 -10.50 -10.79
CA VAL A 29 19.61 -10.17 -12.18
C VAL A 29 20.79 -10.12 -13.15
N THR A 30 22.02 -10.23 -12.63
CA THR A 30 23.27 -10.35 -13.42
C THR A 30 23.73 -11.80 -13.46
N ASP A 31 24.25 -12.26 -14.60
CA ASP A 31 24.80 -13.62 -14.80
C ASP A 31 23.85 -14.76 -14.39
N VAL A 32 22.57 -14.60 -14.72
CA VAL A 32 21.50 -15.54 -14.35
C VAL A 32 21.50 -16.74 -15.30
N ALA A 33 21.61 -17.95 -14.73
CA ALA A 33 21.43 -19.20 -15.46
C ALA A 33 20.06 -19.24 -16.17
N GLU A 34 19.99 -19.89 -17.33
CA GLU A 34 18.78 -19.92 -18.16
C GLU A 34 17.53 -20.40 -17.42
N GLU A 35 17.69 -21.43 -16.59
CA GLU A 35 16.63 -22.02 -15.76
C GLU A 35 16.04 -21.06 -14.72
N GLN A 36 16.79 -20.03 -14.31
CA GLN A 36 16.38 -19.06 -13.30
C GLN A 36 15.70 -17.82 -13.91
N ARG A 37 15.78 -17.64 -15.24
CA ARG A 37 15.21 -16.47 -15.93
C ARG A 37 13.69 -16.40 -15.82
N ASP A 38 13.00 -17.52 -15.95
CA ASP A 38 11.53 -17.58 -15.87
C ASP A 38 11.05 -17.26 -14.44
N THR A 39 11.75 -17.81 -13.44
CA THR A 39 11.47 -17.56 -12.02
C THR A 39 11.69 -16.10 -11.65
N ASN A 40 12.78 -15.49 -12.14
CA ASN A 40 13.05 -14.07 -11.94
C ASN A 40 12.01 -13.19 -12.63
N SER A 41 11.62 -13.55 -13.86
CA SER A 41 10.59 -12.82 -14.62
C SER A 41 9.26 -12.81 -13.88
N LEU A 42 8.83 -13.96 -13.35
CA LEU A 42 7.62 -14.03 -12.52
C LEU A 42 7.74 -13.19 -11.26
N THR A 43 8.88 -13.25 -10.56
CA THR A 43 9.13 -12.46 -9.34
C THR A 43 9.06 -10.96 -9.60
N ILE A 44 9.57 -10.50 -10.75
CA ILE A 44 9.45 -9.10 -11.19
C ILE A 44 7.99 -8.74 -11.46
N CYS A 45 7.23 -9.61 -12.15
CA CYS A 45 5.81 -9.40 -12.39
C CYS A 45 5.00 -9.33 -11.09
N ASP A 46 5.24 -10.23 -10.14
CA ASP A 46 4.59 -10.26 -8.83
C ASP A 46 4.80 -8.94 -8.09
N MET A 47 6.05 -8.45 -8.05
CA MET A 47 6.36 -7.17 -7.40
C MET A 47 5.79 -5.96 -8.15
N LEU A 48 5.81 -5.96 -9.48
CA LEU A 48 5.20 -4.90 -10.28
C LEU A 48 3.70 -4.77 -9.97
N VAL A 49 2.97 -5.90 -9.97
CA VAL A 49 1.55 -5.93 -9.65
C VAL A 49 1.31 -5.47 -8.22
N LYS A 50 2.15 -5.88 -7.27
CA LYS A 50 2.04 -5.47 -5.88
C LYS A 50 2.26 -3.98 -5.68
N CYS A 51 3.30 -3.40 -6.27
CA CYS A 51 3.54 -1.96 -6.27
C CYS A 51 2.39 -1.19 -6.95
N ALA A 52 1.81 -1.73 -8.02
CA ALA A 52 0.65 -1.14 -8.68
C ALA A 52 -0.59 -1.12 -7.77
N ASP A 53 -0.84 -2.21 -7.04
CA ASP A 53 -1.95 -2.36 -6.10
C ASP A 53 -1.88 -1.34 -4.94
N ILE A 54 -0.68 -1.12 -4.38
CA ILE A 54 -0.46 -0.17 -3.28
C ILE A 54 0.03 1.21 -3.76
N SER A 55 -0.22 1.59 -5.01
CA SER A 55 0.40 2.77 -5.64
C SER A 55 -0.14 4.14 -5.20
N ASN A 56 -1.26 4.18 -4.48
CA ASN A 56 -1.93 5.43 -4.12
C ASN A 56 -1.05 6.47 -3.40
N PRO A 57 -0.16 6.10 -2.46
CA PRO A 57 0.76 7.04 -1.83
C PRO A 57 1.75 7.73 -2.79
N ALA A 58 2.07 7.11 -3.93
CA ALA A 58 3.00 7.63 -4.92
C ALA A 58 2.31 8.46 -6.02
N ARG A 59 0.99 8.66 -5.96
CA ARG A 59 0.24 9.49 -6.94
C ARG A 59 0.37 10.98 -6.61
N GLU A 60 0.00 11.84 -7.55
CA GLU A 60 -0.23 13.27 -7.29
C GLU A 60 -1.11 13.48 -6.06
N TRP A 61 -0.82 14.53 -5.28
CA TRP A 61 -1.40 14.72 -3.94
C TRP A 61 -2.93 14.65 -3.92
N THR A 62 -3.61 15.24 -4.90
CA THR A 62 -5.08 15.22 -4.99
C THR A 62 -5.64 13.81 -5.13
N LEU A 63 -4.96 12.95 -5.89
CA LEU A 63 -5.33 11.54 -6.06
C LEU A 63 -4.94 10.72 -4.84
N CYS A 64 -3.74 10.92 -4.29
CA CYS A 64 -3.29 10.28 -3.05
C CYS A 64 -4.32 10.49 -1.93
N GLN A 65 -4.71 11.75 -1.71
CA GLN A 65 -5.70 12.11 -0.70
C GLN A 65 -7.08 11.51 -0.99
N ARG A 66 -7.57 11.62 -2.23
CA ARG A 66 -8.89 11.09 -2.59
C ARG A 66 -9.00 9.59 -2.37
N TRP A 67 -7.98 8.83 -2.79
CA TRP A 67 -7.98 7.38 -2.60
C TRP A 67 -7.81 6.97 -1.14
N ALA A 68 -6.98 7.68 -0.38
CA ALA A 68 -6.86 7.49 1.07
C ALA A 68 -8.22 7.67 1.77
N HIS A 69 -8.95 8.74 1.45
CA HIS A 69 -10.27 9.00 2.02
C HIS A 69 -11.28 7.89 1.68
N ARG A 70 -11.27 7.39 0.44
CA ARG A 70 -12.15 6.28 0.02
C ARG A 70 -11.90 5.00 0.81
N ILE A 71 -10.63 4.62 0.97
CA ILE A 71 -10.23 3.43 1.76
C ILE A 71 -10.65 3.60 3.23
N VAL A 72 -10.40 4.78 3.81
CA VAL A 72 -10.80 5.05 5.19
C VAL A 72 -12.31 4.99 5.38
N VAL A 73 -13.09 5.55 4.44
CA VAL A 73 -14.56 5.47 4.49
C VAL A 73 -15.03 4.03 4.41
N GLU A 74 -14.42 3.21 3.55
CA GLU A 74 -14.73 1.78 3.48
C GLU A 74 -14.48 1.08 4.82
N TYR A 75 -13.34 1.32 5.48
CA TYR A 75 -13.05 0.75 6.79
C TYR A 75 -13.93 1.29 7.92
N PHE A 76 -14.40 2.53 7.83
CA PHE A 76 -15.39 3.07 8.78
C PHE A 76 -16.71 2.31 8.68
N GLU A 77 -17.17 2.03 7.47
CA GLU A 77 -18.40 1.27 7.23
C GLU A 77 -18.25 -0.18 7.71
N GLN A 78 -17.11 -0.83 7.43
CA GLN A 78 -16.81 -2.17 7.94
C GLN A 78 -16.81 -2.20 9.47
N THR A 79 -16.10 -1.28 10.12
CA THR A 79 -16.03 -1.20 11.59
C THR A 79 -17.42 -0.99 12.22
N ARG A 80 -18.28 -0.17 11.58
CA ARG A 80 -19.66 0.02 12.03
C ARG A 80 -20.44 -1.29 11.93
N GLU A 81 -20.38 -1.96 10.78
CA GLU A 81 -21.11 -3.20 10.53
C GLU A 81 -20.66 -4.34 11.47
N GLU A 82 -19.36 -4.46 11.74
CA GLU A 82 -18.81 -5.42 12.70
C GLU A 82 -19.40 -5.18 14.11
N LYS A 83 -19.45 -3.91 14.56
CA LYS A 83 -20.04 -3.55 15.86
C LYS A 83 -21.54 -3.82 15.93
N GLU A 84 -22.29 -3.44 14.91
CA GLU A 84 -23.74 -3.64 14.83
C GLU A 84 -24.13 -5.13 14.87
N LYS A 85 -23.31 -5.98 14.25
CA LYS A 85 -23.51 -7.44 14.22
C LYS A 85 -22.93 -8.16 15.44
N GLY A 86 -22.25 -7.45 16.35
CA GLY A 86 -21.56 -8.07 17.50
C GLY A 86 -20.38 -8.96 17.10
N LEU A 87 -19.75 -8.69 15.95
CA LEU A 87 -18.55 -9.39 15.49
C LEU A 87 -17.28 -8.80 16.12
N PRO A 88 -16.18 -9.57 16.20
CA PRO A 88 -14.88 -9.01 16.55
C PRO A 88 -14.48 -7.91 15.56
N VAL A 89 -14.13 -6.72 16.07
CA VAL A 89 -13.71 -5.59 15.23
C VAL A 89 -12.30 -5.85 14.73
N THR A 90 -12.12 -5.90 13.41
CA THR A 90 -10.82 -6.27 12.80
C THR A 90 -9.90 -5.06 12.60
N MET A 91 -10.48 -3.87 12.49
CA MET A 91 -9.78 -2.63 12.12
C MET A 91 -10.08 -1.51 13.13
N GLU A 92 -9.81 -1.74 14.42
CA GLU A 92 -10.21 -0.84 15.52
C GLU A 92 -9.79 0.63 15.36
N VAL A 93 -8.65 0.89 14.69
CA VAL A 93 -8.15 2.25 14.44
C VAL A 93 -9.02 3.05 13.47
N PHE A 94 -9.92 2.38 12.75
CA PHE A 94 -10.85 2.96 11.78
C PHE A 94 -12.26 3.15 12.37
N ASP A 95 -12.35 3.73 13.57
CA ASP A 95 -13.60 4.28 14.07
C ASP A 95 -13.75 5.74 13.62
N ARG A 96 -14.86 6.06 12.95
CA ARG A 96 -15.14 7.41 12.44
C ARG A 96 -15.06 8.51 13.51
N ASN A 97 -15.30 8.18 14.78
CA ASN A 97 -15.31 9.13 15.88
C ASN A 97 -13.93 9.40 16.49
N THR A 98 -12.93 8.57 16.19
CA THR A 98 -11.60 8.66 16.84
C THR A 98 -10.43 8.59 15.85
N CYS A 99 -10.64 8.07 14.64
CA CYS A 99 -9.59 7.84 13.66
C CYS A 99 -8.89 9.15 13.26
N ASN A 100 -7.56 9.14 13.32
CA ASN A 100 -6.70 10.16 12.74
C ASN A 100 -6.21 9.67 11.37
N VAL A 101 -6.88 10.12 10.30
CA VAL A 101 -6.63 9.64 8.93
C VAL A 101 -5.17 9.85 8.51
N PRO A 102 -4.55 11.02 8.70
CA PRO A 102 -3.13 11.20 8.39
C PRO A 102 -2.20 10.19 9.08
N ILE A 103 -2.45 9.87 10.36
CA ILE A 103 -1.65 8.88 11.09
C ILE A 103 -1.78 7.49 10.46
N THR A 104 -2.99 7.08 10.04
CA THR A 104 -3.16 5.78 9.38
C THR A 104 -2.46 5.72 8.02
N GLN A 105 -2.44 6.82 7.27
CA GLN A 105 -1.71 6.89 6.00
C GLN A 105 -0.19 6.84 6.20
N CYS A 106 0.35 7.56 7.18
CA CYS A 106 1.77 7.46 7.54
C CYS A 106 2.13 6.02 7.94
N GLY A 107 1.31 5.38 8.78
CA GLY A 107 1.53 4.00 9.20
C GLY A 107 1.54 3.01 8.04
N PHE A 108 0.60 3.14 7.09
CA PHE A 108 0.58 2.29 5.89
C PHE A 108 1.81 2.50 5.01
N ILE A 109 2.23 3.75 4.82
CA ILE A 109 3.43 4.07 4.03
C ILE A 109 4.67 3.47 4.67
N ASP A 110 4.83 3.65 5.99
CA ASP A 110 6.00 3.15 6.71
C ASP A 110 6.06 1.62 6.77
N MET A 111 4.90 0.96 6.90
CA MET A 111 4.84 -0.50 7.04
C MET A 111 4.93 -1.25 5.71
N PHE A 112 4.39 -0.68 4.62
CA PHE A 112 4.23 -1.41 3.37
C PHE A 112 4.77 -0.68 2.14
N ALA A 113 4.44 0.60 1.97
CA ALA A 113 4.68 1.26 0.68
C ALA A 113 6.15 1.66 0.50
N ARG A 114 6.80 2.21 1.55
CA ARG A 114 8.11 2.85 1.46
C ARG A 114 9.20 1.89 0.98
N GLU A 115 9.35 0.74 1.62
CA GLU A 115 10.38 -0.24 1.25
C GLU A 115 10.09 -0.87 -0.12
N ALA A 116 8.84 -1.28 -0.37
CA ALA A 116 8.46 -1.87 -1.65
C ALA A 116 8.71 -0.91 -2.83
N PHE A 117 8.37 0.37 -2.68
CA PHE A 117 8.66 1.38 -3.70
C PHE A 117 10.16 1.64 -3.83
N ALA A 118 10.90 1.79 -2.73
CA ALA A 118 12.35 2.03 -2.78
C ALA A 118 13.06 0.91 -3.57
N THR A 119 12.79 -0.34 -3.21
CA THR A 119 13.38 -1.52 -3.87
C THR A 119 12.98 -1.62 -5.34
N PHE A 120 11.68 -1.52 -5.65
CA PHE A 120 11.21 -1.72 -7.02
C PHE A 120 11.61 -0.57 -7.95
N THR A 121 11.57 0.67 -7.46
CA THR A 121 11.93 1.85 -8.27
C THR A 121 13.43 1.96 -8.50
N GLU A 122 14.27 1.50 -7.57
CA GLU A 122 15.71 1.35 -7.80
C GLU A 122 15.97 0.36 -8.95
N PHE A 123 15.33 -0.82 -8.90
CA PHE A 123 15.43 -1.82 -9.96
C PHE A 123 14.93 -1.29 -11.32
N ALA A 124 13.76 -0.67 -11.35
CA ALA A 124 13.11 -0.20 -12.57
C ALA A 124 13.59 1.18 -13.05
N LYS A 125 14.48 1.85 -12.30
CA LYS A 125 14.96 3.23 -12.54
C LYS A 125 13.83 4.26 -12.58
N LEU A 126 12.90 4.16 -11.63
CA LEU A 126 11.71 5.03 -11.47
C LEU A 126 11.77 5.87 -10.18
N GLY A 127 12.93 6.44 -9.85
CA GLY A 127 13.16 7.12 -8.56
C GLY A 127 12.22 8.30 -8.27
N GLU A 128 11.62 8.90 -9.30
CA GLU A 128 10.61 9.95 -9.16
C GLU A 128 9.37 9.51 -8.37
N LEU A 129 8.96 8.24 -8.50
CA LEU A 129 7.80 7.70 -7.77
C LEU A 129 8.07 7.61 -6.27
N SER A 130 9.29 7.21 -5.89
CA SER A 130 9.73 7.21 -4.49
C SER A 130 9.80 8.63 -3.93
N GLY A 131 10.31 9.59 -4.71
CA GLY A 131 10.30 11.01 -4.33
C GLY A 131 8.89 11.57 -4.11
N GLN A 132 7.94 11.23 -4.98
CA GLN A 132 6.55 11.63 -4.85
C GLN A 132 5.88 11.02 -3.61
N LEU A 133 6.14 9.74 -3.33
CA LEU A 133 5.67 9.05 -2.12
C LEU A 133 6.16 9.75 -0.85
N GLU A 134 7.45 10.09 -0.77
CA GLU A 134 8.01 10.81 0.38
C GLU A 134 7.41 12.22 0.54
N SER A 135 7.20 12.93 -0.58
CA SER A 135 6.53 14.25 -0.55
C SER A 135 5.12 14.16 0.03
N ASN A 136 4.35 13.15 -0.34
CA ASN A 136 3.00 12.93 0.19
C ASN A 136 3.03 12.47 1.65
N TYR A 137 4.01 11.64 2.04
CA TYR A 137 4.20 11.23 3.42
C TYR A 137 4.40 12.45 4.33
N GLU A 138 5.26 13.39 3.93
CA GLU A 138 5.50 14.61 4.72
C GLU A 138 4.25 15.50 4.82
N LYS A 139 3.44 15.58 3.77
CA LYS A 139 2.15 16.28 3.82
C LYS A 139 1.20 15.63 4.83
N TRP A 140 1.06 14.30 4.80
CA TRP A 140 0.25 13.59 5.78
C TRP A 140 0.78 13.82 7.20
N LYS A 141 2.09 13.68 7.40
CA LYS A 141 2.73 13.88 8.70
C LYS A 141 2.44 15.27 9.29
N GLN A 142 2.51 16.33 8.47
CA GLN A 142 2.17 17.69 8.90
C GLN A 142 0.71 17.84 9.34
N MET A 143 -0.21 17.09 8.73
CA MET A 143 -1.64 17.12 9.06
C MET A 143 -1.98 16.37 10.36
N THR A 144 -1.12 15.45 10.82
CA THR A 144 -1.41 14.58 11.99
C THR A 144 -1.77 15.35 13.26
N SER A 145 -1.07 16.45 13.54
CA SER A 145 -1.25 17.25 14.77
C SER A 145 -2.49 18.14 14.74
N GLN A 146 -2.98 18.47 13.54
CA GLN A 146 -4.14 19.35 13.33
C GLN A 146 -5.42 18.55 13.07
N TRP A 147 -5.31 17.23 12.82
CA TRP A 147 -6.44 16.39 12.52
C TRP A 147 -7.29 16.13 13.75
N THR A 148 -8.57 16.47 13.64
CA THR A 148 -9.59 16.19 14.66
C THR A 148 -10.69 15.30 14.08
N PRO A 149 -11.41 14.54 14.90
CA PRO A 149 -12.49 13.67 14.43
C PRO A 149 -13.59 14.38 13.61
N SER A 150 -13.80 15.70 13.79
CA SER A 150 -14.75 16.47 12.98
C SER A 150 -14.37 16.52 11.49
N HIS A 151 -13.12 16.24 11.13
CA HIS A 151 -12.71 16.13 9.73
C HIS A 151 -13.24 14.84 9.08
N ASN A 152 -13.46 13.79 9.87
CA ASN A 152 -13.93 12.49 9.37
C ASN A 152 -15.35 12.58 8.78
N THR A 153 -16.17 13.55 9.23
CA THR A 153 -17.54 13.76 8.70
C THR A 153 -17.55 14.33 7.30
N ASN A 154 -16.49 15.04 6.89
CA ASN A 154 -16.40 15.76 5.62
C ASN A 154 -15.49 15.06 4.60
N LEU A 155 -15.15 13.78 4.80
CA LEU A 155 -14.38 13.01 3.82
C LEU A 155 -15.20 12.88 2.51
N VAL A 156 -14.80 13.62 1.48
CA VAL A 156 -15.46 13.64 0.17
C VAL A 156 -15.01 12.41 -0.64
N LEU A 157 -15.95 11.69 -1.24
CA LEU A 157 -15.71 10.56 -2.15
C LEU A 157 -15.36 11.02 -3.58
#